data_AF-A0A2G1NXJ3-F1
#
_entry.id   AF-A0A2G1NXJ3-F1
#
_cell.length_a   1.000
_cell.length_b   1.000
_cell.length_c   1.000
_cell.angle_alpha   90.00
_cell.angle_beta   90.00
_cell.angle_gamma   90.00
#
_symmetry.space_group_name_H-M   'P 1'
#
loop_
_entity.id
_entity.type
_entity.pdbx_description
1 polymer ?
#
loop_
_entity_poly.entity_id
_entity_poly.type
_entity_poly.pdbx_seq_one_letter_code
_entity_poly.pdbx_strand_id
1 'polypeptide(L)'
;MDEIDEKLLRLVQDGIMITSRPFEVVAEIGILANGMCVWNVPDHRVEEVGAIMAGFKEVTHCYERPRHPNWQYNIDYTILFSEREFKKTGVRL
;
A
#
# COMPACT_ATOMS: atom_id res chain seq x y z
N MET A 1 -11.77 2.92 -12.55
CA MET A 1 -10.32 2.69 -12.58
C MET A 1 -9.82 3.41 -13.81
N ASP A 2 -8.87 4.32 -13.67
CA ASP A 2 -8.20 4.97 -14.80
C ASP A 2 -6.91 4.22 -15.18
N GLU A 3 -6.24 4.66 -16.26
CA GLU A 3 -5.02 4.01 -16.76
C GLU A 3 -3.88 4.00 -15.73
N ILE A 4 -3.85 4.98 -14.82
CA ILE A 4 -2.82 5.09 -13.79
C ILE A 4 -3.12 4.12 -12.66
N ASP A 5 -4.38 4.01 -12.23
CA ASP A 5 -4.84 3.00 -11.26
C ASP A 5 -4.44 1.57 -11.72
N GLU A 6 -4.64 1.25 -13.00
CA GLU A 6 -4.28 -0.06 -13.55
C GLU A 6 -2.76 -0.33 -13.56
N LYS A 7 -1.95 0.68 -13.90
CA LYS A 7 -0.48 0.58 -13.87
C LYS A 7 0.04 0.40 -12.45
N LEU A 8 -0.55 1.12 -11.49
CA LEU A 8 -0.20 0.98 -10.09
C LEU A 8 -0.51 -0.42 -9.57
N LEU A 9 -1.70 -0.95 -9.89
CA LEU A 9 -2.09 -2.31 -9.51
C LEU A 9 -1.08 -3.35 -10.00
N ARG A 10 -0.66 -3.26 -11.27
CA ARG A 10 0.34 -4.18 -11.83
C ARG A 10 1.69 -4.05 -11.12
N LEU A 11 2.17 -2.83 -10.87
CA LEU A 11 3.45 -2.63 -10.17
C LEU A 11 3.43 -3.19 -8.74
N VAL A 12 2.31 -3.07 -8.04
CA VAL A 12 2.16 -3.60 -6.68
C VAL A 12 2.02 -5.13 -6.68
N GLN A 13 1.29 -5.70 -7.65
CA GLN A 13 1.03 -7.15 -7.72
C GLN A 13 2.19 -7.95 -8.31
N ASP A 14 2.77 -7.47 -9.40
CA ASP A 14 3.87 -8.12 -10.11
C ASP A 14 5.23 -7.77 -9.51
N GLY A 15 5.26 -6.77 -8.62
CA GLY A 15 6.45 -6.26 -7.97
C GLY A 15 7.17 -5.19 -8.79
N ILE A 16 8.03 -4.44 -8.09
CA ILE A 16 8.90 -3.45 -8.72
C ILE A 16 10.11 -4.17 -9.31
N MET A 17 10.43 -3.89 -10.57
CA MET A 17 11.62 -4.45 -11.21
C MET A 17 12.88 -4.05 -10.43
N ILE A 18 13.71 -5.04 -10.08
CA ILE A 18 14.96 -4.80 -9.37
C ILE A 18 15.97 -4.21 -10.35
N THR A 19 16.13 -2.90 -10.32
CA THR A 19 17.11 -2.14 -11.11
C THR A 19 17.95 -1.24 -10.19
N SER A 20 18.89 -0.46 -10.76
CA SER A 20 19.61 0.56 -9.99
C SER A 20 18.71 1.73 -9.54
N ARG A 21 17.52 1.88 -10.13
CA ARG A 21 16.55 2.95 -9.87
C ARG A 21 15.12 2.38 -9.83
N PRO A 22 14.80 1.47 -8.91
CA PRO A 22 13.54 0.72 -8.91
C PRO A 22 12.31 1.64 -8.72
N PHE A 23 12.49 2.78 -8.05
CA PHE A 23 11.42 3.75 -7.80
C PHE A 23 11.18 4.75 -8.94
N GLU A 24 11.96 4.69 -10.03
CA GLU A 24 11.79 5.57 -11.19
C GLU A 24 10.51 5.24 -11.95
N VAL A 25 10.16 3.96 -12.07
CA VAL A 25 8.91 3.49 -12.69
C VAL A 25 7.66 4.00 -11.94
N VAL A 26 7.78 4.14 -10.62
CA VAL A 26 6.74 4.68 -9.75
C VAL A 26 6.62 6.21 -9.93
N ALA A 27 7.74 6.91 -10.08
CA ALA A 27 7.77 8.35 -10.37
C ALA A 27 7.22 8.69 -11.77
N GLU A 28 7.50 7.87 -12.78
CA GLU A 28 7.00 8.04 -14.15
C GLU A 28 5.46 8.01 -14.25
N ILE A 29 4.80 7.28 -13.35
CA ILE A 29 3.32 7.23 -13.28
C ILE A 29 2.73 8.31 -12.37
N GLY A 30 3.55 9.26 -11.90
CA GLY A 30 3.12 10.45 -11.14
C GLY A 30 3.13 10.29 -9.62
N ILE A 31 3.77 9.25 -9.09
CA ILE A 31 3.90 9.04 -7.64
C ILE A 31 5.22 9.63 -7.16
N LEU A 32 5.14 10.70 -6.38
CA LEU A 32 6.30 11.48 -5.92
C LEU A 32 6.99 10.85 -4.71
N ALA A 33 6.26 10.11 -3.89
CA ALA A 33 6.82 9.35 -2.78
C ALA A 33 5.98 8.12 -2.45
N ASN A 34 6.63 7.05 -2.00
CA ASN A 34 6.00 5.84 -1.52
C ASN A 34 6.47 5.56 -0.08
N GLY A 35 5.52 5.45 0.85
CA GLY A 35 5.78 5.09 2.24
C GLY A 35 5.03 3.82 2.59
N MET A 36 5.76 2.73 2.85
CA MET A 36 5.19 1.51 3.40
C MET A 36 5.33 1.53 4.92
N CYS A 37 4.21 1.42 5.62
CA CYS A 37 4.17 1.34 7.08
C CYS A 37 3.60 0.00 7.51
N VAL A 38 4.17 -0.58 8.57
CA VAL A 38 3.73 -1.84 9.14
C VAL A 38 3.39 -1.67 10.60
N TRP A 39 2.30 -2.29 11.05
CA TRP A 39 1.76 -2.15 12.40
C TRP A 39 1.57 -3.53 13.03
N ASN A 40 1.90 -3.62 14.31
CA ASN A 40 1.56 -4.75 15.15
C ASN A 40 0.32 -4.38 15.96
N VAL A 41 -0.84 -4.77 15.45
CA VAL A 41 -2.15 -4.46 16.01
C VAL A 41 -2.68 -5.70 16.74
N PRO A 42 -3.23 -5.59 17.95
CA PRO A 42 -3.88 -6.73 18.61
C PRO A 42 -4.99 -7.35 17.74
N ASP A 43 -5.07 -8.68 17.69
CA ASP A 43 -5.92 -9.42 16.73
C ASP A 43 -7.39 -9.00 16.75
N HIS A 44 -7.92 -8.74 17.95
CA HIS A 44 -9.29 -8.30 18.14
C HIS A 44 -9.58 -6.87 17.63
N ARG A 45 -8.57 -6.11 17.21
CA ARG A 45 -8.68 -4.74 16.70
C ARG A 45 -8.25 -4.60 15.24
N VAL A 46 -7.83 -5.68 14.59
CA VAL A 46 -7.28 -5.60 13.22
C VAL A 46 -8.29 -5.03 12.25
N GLU A 47 -9.54 -5.50 12.31
CA GLU A 47 -10.62 -5.00 11.47
C GLU A 47 -10.94 -3.52 11.73
N GLU A 48 -11.02 -3.11 13.00
CA GLU A 48 -11.25 -1.71 13.42
C GLU A 48 -10.14 -0.79 12.90
N VAL A 49 -8.88 -1.13 13.19
CA VAL A 49 -7.72 -0.31 12.84
C VAL A 49 -7.51 -0.28 11.34
N GLY A 50 -7.66 -1.41 10.66
CA GLY A 50 -7.58 -1.50 9.20
C GLY A 50 -8.66 -0.66 8.52
N ALA A 51 -9.90 -0.64 9.04
CA ALA A 51 -10.95 0.22 8.51
C ALA A 51 -10.64 1.73 8.69
N ILE A 52 -10.07 2.12 9.84
CA ILE A 52 -9.61 3.50 10.08
C ILE A 52 -8.50 3.87 9.10
N MET A 53 -7.49 3.02 8.95
CA MET A 53 -6.34 3.24 8.05
C MET A 53 -6.77 3.30 6.59
N ALA A 54 -7.61 2.37 6.16
CA ALA A 54 -8.22 2.37 4.85
C ALA A 54 -9.19 3.53 4.64
N GLY A 55 -9.50 4.34 5.66
CA GLY A 55 -10.30 5.56 5.56
C GLY A 55 -9.54 6.75 4.99
N PHE A 56 -8.23 6.86 5.26
CA PHE A 56 -7.39 7.97 4.77
C PHE A 56 -7.31 7.98 3.24
N LYS A 57 -7.21 9.17 2.65
CA LYS A 57 -7.18 9.35 1.18
C LYS A 57 -5.82 8.99 0.59
N GLU A 58 -4.79 9.16 1.40
CA GLU A 58 -3.39 8.93 1.10
C GLU A 58 -3.04 7.43 1.14
N VAL A 59 -3.86 6.63 1.83
CA VAL A 59 -3.71 5.17 1.92
C VAL A 59 -4.36 4.53 0.70
N THR A 60 -3.54 3.91 -0.13
CA THR A 60 -3.99 3.25 -1.37
C THR A 60 -4.25 1.77 -1.20
N HIS A 61 -3.47 1.13 -0.32
CA HIS A 61 -3.54 -0.29 -0.01
C HIS A 61 -3.44 -0.48 1.50
N CYS A 62 -4.31 -1.33 2.04
CA CYS A 62 -4.27 -1.75 3.45
C CYS A 62 -4.59 -3.24 3.48
N TYR A 63 -3.67 -4.03 4.05
CA TYR A 63 -3.73 -5.48 4.08
C TYR A 63 -3.52 -6.02 5.49
N GLU A 64 -4.33 -7.00 5.87
CA GLU A 64 -3.99 -7.91 6.96
C GLU A 64 -2.97 -8.97 6.47
N ARG A 65 -1.99 -9.27 7.31
CA ARG A 65 -0.98 -10.32 7.08
C ARG A 65 -0.87 -11.25 8.28
N PRO A 66 -0.63 -12.54 8.05
CA PRO A 66 -0.31 -13.47 9.12
C PRO A 66 1.02 -13.08 9.79
N ARG A 67 1.07 -13.19 11.12
CA ARG A 67 2.35 -13.06 11.85
C ARG A 67 3.23 -14.28 11.62
N HIS A 68 4.53 -14.05 11.66
CA HIS A 68 5.56 -15.09 11.66
C HIS A 68 6.45 -14.94 12.91
N PRO A 69 7.15 -15.99 13.37
CA PRO A 69 7.99 -15.93 14.57
C PRO A 69 8.97 -14.75 14.60
N ASN A 70 9.55 -14.43 13.44
CA ASN A 70 10.51 -13.32 13.27
C ASN A 70 9.86 -12.01 12.79
N TRP A 71 8.54 -11.99 12.62
CA TRP A 71 7.79 -10.86 12.07
C TRP A 71 6.40 -10.73 12.69
N GLN A 72 6.27 -9.82 13.65
CA GLN A 72 5.06 -9.68 14.45
C GLN A 72 4.07 -8.62 13.93
N TYR A 73 4.36 -7.97 12.80
CA TYR A 73 3.49 -6.95 12.21
C TYR A 73 2.44 -7.59 11.32
N ASN A 74 1.17 -7.36 11.63
CA ASN A 74 0.00 -7.99 11.00
C ASN A 74 -0.86 -7.04 10.16
N ILE A 75 -0.55 -5.75 10.14
CA ILE A 75 -1.11 -4.81 9.16
C ILE A 75 0.02 -4.16 8.38
N ASP A 76 -0.06 -4.19 7.05
CA ASP A 76 0.74 -3.34 6.17
C ASP A 76 -0.17 -2.39 5.38
N TYR A 77 0.24 -1.13 5.27
CA TYR A 77 -0.38 -0.22 4.33
C TYR A 77 0.66 0.58 3.56
N THR A 78 0.28 0.89 2.32
CA THR A 78 1.11 1.64 1.38
C THR A 78 0.48 3.01 1.16
N ILE A 79 1.19 4.04 1.59
CA ILE A 79 0.88 5.44 1.28
C ILE A 79 1.60 5.79 -0.01
N LEU A 80 0.85 6.25 -1.01
CA LEU A 80 1.42 6.80 -2.24
C LEU A 80 1.10 8.29 -2.26
N PHE A 81 2.14 9.11 -2.22
CA PHE A 81 2.04 10.55 -2.32
C PHE A 81 2.12 10.96 -3.80
N SER A 82 1.15 11.76 -4.23
CA SER A 82 1.00 12.27 -5.59
C SER A 82 0.23 13.58 -5.53
N GLU A 83 0.44 14.46 -6.53
CA GLU A 83 -0.35 15.69 -6.69
C GLU A 83 -1.79 15.41 -7.16
N ARG A 84 -2.12 14.16 -7.51
CA ARG A 84 -3.45 13.69 -7.93
C ARG A 84 -4.03 12.74 -6.89
N GLU A 85 -5.34 12.81 -6.66
CA GLU A 85 -6.07 11.82 -5.85
C GLU A 85 -6.07 10.46 -6.57
N PHE A 86 -5.52 9.42 -5.92
CA PHE A 86 -5.64 8.04 -6.40
C PHE A 86 -6.88 7.36 -5.84
N LYS A 87 -7.49 6.46 -6.61
CA LYS A 87 -8.57 5.62 -6.11
C LYS A 87 -7.99 4.47 -5.29
N LYS A 88 -8.65 4.07 -4.21
CA LYS A 88 -8.24 2.91 -3.40
C LYS A 88 -8.31 1.65 -4.26
N THR A 89 -7.16 1.07 -4.52
CA THR A 89 -6.99 -0.05 -5.47
C THR A 89 -7.04 -1.41 -4.78
N GLY A 90 -6.86 -1.48 -3.46
CA GLY A 90 -7.00 -2.72 -2.70
C GLY A 90 -7.23 -2.50 -1.21
N VAL A 91 -8.47 -2.66 -0.74
CA VAL A 91 -8.77 -2.84 0.68
C VAL A 91 -9.10 -4.30 0.87
N ARG A 92 -8.22 -5.04 1.55
CA ARG A 92 -8.49 -6.42 1.96
C ARG A 92 -8.14 -6.53 3.44
N LEU A 93 -9.16 -6.26 4.25
CA LEU A 93 -9.19 -6.65 5.66
C LEU A 93 -9.32 -8.17 5.69
#